data_AF-A0A975BAW9-F1
#
_entry.id   AF-A0A975BAW9-F1
#
_cell.length_a   1.000
_cell.length_b   1.000
_cell.length_c   1.000
_cell.angle_alpha   90.00
_cell.angle_beta   90.00
_cell.angle_gamma   90.00
#
_symmetry.space_group_name_H-M   'P 1'
#
loop_
_entity.id
_entity.type
_entity.pdbx_description
1 polymer ?
#
loop_
_entity_poly.entity_id
_entity_poly.type
_entity_poly.pdbx_seq_one_letter_code
_entity_poly.pdbx_strand_id
1 'polypeptide(L)'
;MCDWSMFIINASEDLIPSKMIRTLYRIRWSIELVFKNWKSILKIHVSSVRKNHWRIKCELYAKLILAVMVHSIHRKIHYSTWTIKKKEISFDSLWKYIIARAESLHGAVKKSASEYVAIINSSLPSIIKVCEKYHQPSRKTTLQMIDEMIGDVQHFKIIGKNCLT
;
A
#
# COMPACT_ATOMS: atom_id res chain seq x y z
N MET A 1 17.96 0.73 26.11
CA MET A 1 17.79 1.07 24.68
C MET A 1 17.98 2.57 24.58
N CYS A 2 18.80 3.10 23.66
CA CYS A 2 19.16 4.52 23.66
C CYS A 2 17.92 5.44 23.67
N ASP A 3 17.85 6.35 24.65
CA ASP A 3 16.72 7.26 24.90
C ASP A 3 16.60 8.42 23.88
N TRP A 4 17.54 8.53 22.94
CA TRP A 4 17.57 9.62 21.97
C TRP A 4 17.63 9.09 20.53
N SER A 5 16.95 9.81 19.64
CA SER A 5 16.96 9.59 18.20
C SER A 5 17.29 10.91 17.52
N MET A 6 18.38 10.95 16.76
CA MET A 6 18.78 12.12 15.97
C MET A 6 18.39 11.91 14.51
N PHE A 7 17.75 12.92 13.94
CA PHE A 7 17.29 12.94 12.55
C PHE A 7 18.04 14.05 11.83
N ILE A 8 18.63 13.74 10.66
CA ILE A 8 19.32 14.71 9.81
C ILE A 8 18.48 14.87 8.56
N ILE A 9 18.04 16.09 8.27
CA ILE A 9 17.18 16.41 7.12
C ILE A 9 17.71 17.65 6.41
N ASN A 10 17.60 17.66 5.08
CA ASN A 10 17.98 18.80 4.23
C ASN A 10 16.84 19.81 4.00
N ALA A 11 15.69 19.62 4.65
CA ALA A 11 14.51 20.47 4.49
C ALA A 11 14.49 21.55 5.57
N SER A 12 14.05 22.76 5.22
CA SER A 12 13.85 23.84 6.20
C SER A 12 12.66 23.55 7.11
N GLU A 13 12.68 24.15 8.31
CA GLU A 13 11.62 23.98 9.31
C GLU A 13 10.26 24.51 8.83
N ASP A 14 10.27 25.49 7.91
CA ASP A 14 9.07 26.02 7.26
C ASP A 14 8.37 25.00 6.35
N LEU A 15 9.14 24.08 5.74
CA LEU A 15 8.62 23.04 4.86
C LEU A 15 8.21 21.79 5.64
N ILE A 16 9.00 21.40 6.65
CA ILE A 16 8.76 20.20 7.46
C ILE A 16 8.93 20.57 8.92
N PRO A 17 7.82 20.79 9.65
CA PRO A 17 7.87 21.05 11.08
C PRO A 17 8.55 19.89 11.80
N SER A 18 9.34 20.21 12.83
CA SER A 18 10.08 19.24 13.63
C SER A 18 9.18 18.14 14.24
N LYS A 19 7.89 18.44 14.51
CA LYS A 19 6.86 17.46 14.92
C LYS A 19 6.53 16.40 13.85
N MET A 20 6.66 16.72 12.56
CA MET A 20 6.33 15.83 11.44
C MET A 20 7.48 14.86 11.08
N ILE A 21 8.72 15.20 11.44
CA ILE A 21 9.92 14.40 11.13
C ILE A 21 9.78 12.96 11.62
N ARG A 22 9.30 12.77 12.86
CA ARG A 22 9.10 11.42 13.43
C ARG A 22 8.12 10.58 12.60
N THR A 23 7.09 11.20 12.02
CA THR A 23 6.10 10.52 11.18
C THR A 23 6.66 10.21 9.80
N LEU A 24 7.39 11.14 9.18
CA LEU A 24 8.08 10.90 7.91
C LEU A 24 9.05 9.72 8.01
N TYR A 25 9.81 9.63 9.10
CA TYR A 25 10.69 8.49 9.34
C TYR A 25 9.93 7.17 9.55
N ARG A 26 8.70 7.20 10.07
CA ARG A 26 7.81 6.02 10.14
C ARG A 26 7.24 5.64 8.77
N ILE A 27 6.94 6.61 7.90
CA ILE A 27 6.53 6.36 6.52
C ILE A 27 7.64 5.67 5.75
N ARG A 28 8.90 6.11 5.92
CA ARG A 28 10.08 5.43 5.35
C ARG A 28 10.10 3.93 5.70
N TRP A 29 9.87 3.59 6.96
CA TRP A 29 9.78 2.20 7.40
C TRP A 29 8.58 1.47 6.81
N SER A 30 7.44 2.16 6.64
CA SER A 30 6.25 1.59 5.99
C SER A 30 6.53 1.20 4.53
N ILE A 31 7.30 2.01 3.80
CA ILE A 31 7.75 1.70 2.43
C ILE A 31 8.64 0.45 2.43
N GLU A 32 9.60 0.36 3.37
CA GLU A 32 10.45 -0.82 3.51
C GLU A 32 9.63 -2.09 3.77
N LEU A 33 8.61 -1.99 4.62
CA LEU A 33 7.72 -3.11 4.93
C LEU A 33 6.90 -3.55 3.71
N VAL A 34 6.45 -2.60 2.87
CA VAL A 34 5.79 -2.92 1.59
C VAL A 34 6.72 -3.71 0.68
N PHE A 35 7.98 -3.29 0.52
CA PHE A 35 8.95 -4.02 -0.30
C PHE A 35 9.30 -5.40 0.28
N LYS A 36 9.46 -5.53 1.60
CA LYS A 36 9.63 -6.84 2.26
C LYS A 36 8.45 -7.75 1.98
N ASN A 37 7.25 -7.21 2.07
CA ASN A 37 6.02 -7.95 1.80
C ASN A 37 5.97 -8.42 0.35
N TRP A 38 6.26 -7.54 -0.62
CA TRP A 38 6.34 -7.91 -2.03
C TRP A 38 7.36 -9.03 -2.29
N LYS A 39 8.55 -8.95 -1.69
CA LYS A 39 9.57 -10.01 -1.84
C LYS A 39 9.10 -11.37 -1.32
N SER A 40 8.40 -11.39 -0.18
CA SER A 40 7.88 -12.61 0.44
C SER A 40 6.72 -13.20 -0.37
N ILE A 41 5.74 -12.35 -0.67
CA ILE A 41 4.45 -12.71 -1.25
C ILE A 41 4.55 -13.08 -2.73
N LEU A 42 5.23 -12.24 -3.52
CA LEU A 42 5.37 -12.44 -4.97
C LEU A 42 6.58 -13.31 -5.32
N LYS A 43 7.38 -13.71 -4.32
CA LYS A 43 8.63 -14.46 -4.47
C LYS A 43 9.49 -13.88 -5.60
N ILE A 44 9.65 -12.56 -5.61
CA ILE A 44 10.37 -11.82 -6.67
C ILE A 44 11.84 -12.29 -6.77
N HIS A 45 12.39 -12.76 -5.66
CA HIS A 45 13.74 -13.29 -5.55
C HIS A 45 13.89 -14.73 -6.09
N VAL A 46 12.80 -15.44 -6.33
CA VAL A 46 12.79 -16.79 -6.90
C VAL A 46 12.43 -16.68 -8.37
N SER A 47 13.31 -17.12 -9.25
CA SER A 47 12.98 -17.35 -10.66
C SER A 47 13.10 -18.83 -10.98
N SER A 48 12.13 -19.35 -11.72
CA SER A 48 12.18 -20.72 -12.23
C SER A 48 13.12 -20.83 -13.43
N VAL A 49 13.44 -19.70 -14.06
CA VAL A 49 14.28 -19.64 -15.26
C VAL A 49 15.69 -19.19 -14.89
N ARG A 50 16.67 -20.09 -14.85
CA ARG A 50 18.06 -19.73 -14.47
C ARG A 50 18.96 -19.34 -15.64
N LYS A 51 18.65 -19.77 -16.87
CA LYS A 51 19.63 -19.76 -17.98
C LYS A 51 19.45 -18.63 -19.00
N ASN A 52 18.29 -17.98 -19.05
CA ASN A 52 18.00 -16.96 -20.06
C ASN A 52 17.65 -15.61 -19.41
N HIS A 53 18.53 -14.64 -19.58
CA HIS A 53 18.41 -13.30 -18.99
C HIS A 53 17.14 -12.56 -19.43
N TRP A 54 16.69 -12.74 -20.68
CA TRP A 54 15.46 -12.12 -21.20
C TRP A 54 14.21 -12.67 -20.53
N ARG A 55 14.16 -13.99 -20.33
CA ARG A 55 13.05 -14.65 -19.64
C ARG A 55 12.99 -14.27 -18.16
N ILE A 56 14.14 -14.12 -17.50
CA ILE A 56 14.23 -13.62 -16.12
C ILE A 56 13.66 -12.21 -16.03
N LYS A 57 14.07 -11.30 -16.93
CA LYS A 57 13.55 -9.92 -16.97
C LYS A 57 12.04 -9.90 -17.17
N CYS A 58 11.53 -10.70 -18.12
CA CYS A 58 10.09 -10.80 -18.36
C CYS A 58 9.32 -11.30 -17.13
N GLU A 59 9.80 -12.37 -16.48
CA GLU A 59 9.19 -12.89 -15.24
C GLU A 59 9.19 -11.86 -14.11
N LEU A 60 10.30 -11.14 -13.95
CA LEU A 60 10.43 -10.05 -12.97
C LEU A 60 9.43 -8.92 -13.24
N TYR A 61 9.35 -8.44 -14.48
CA TYR A 61 8.39 -7.39 -14.83
C TYR A 61 6.95 -7.84 -14.65
N ALA A 62 6.60 -9.06 -15.04
CA ALA A 62 5.26 -9.61 -14.81
C ALA A 62 4.89 -9.62 -13.31
N LYS A 63 5.81 -10.08 -12.44
CA LYS A 63 5.62 -10.06 -10.99
C LYS A 63 5.48 -8.65 -10.43
N LEU A 64 6.26 -7.69 -10.92
CA LEU A 64 6.17 -6.29 -10.49
C LEU A 64 4.87 -5.63 -10.93
N ILE A 65 4.42 -5.86 -12.16
CA ILE A 65 3.13 -5.37 -12.66
C ILE A 65 1.99 -5.93 -11.80
N LEU A 66 2.01 -7.24 -11.53
CA LEU A 66 1.03 -7.88 -10.65
C LEU A 66 1.06 -7.29 -9.23
N ALA A 67 2.24 -6.99 -8.68
CA ALA A 67 2.41 -6.32 -7.40
C ALA A 67 1.66 -4.98 -7.35
N VAL A 68 1.87 -4.15 -8.37
CA VAL A 68 1.27 -2.81 -8.48
C VAL A 68 -0.23 -2.92 -8.67
N MET A 69 -0.72 -3.86 -9.47
CA MET A 69 -2.15 -4.09 -9.66
C MET A 69 -2.85 -4.49 -8.35
N VAL A 70 -2.33 -5.52 -7.67
CA VAL A 70 -2.90 -5.98 -6.38
C VAL A 70 -2.82 -4.90 -5.32
N HIS A 71 -1.71 -4.16 -5.26
CA HIS A 71 -1.57 -3.04 -4.32
C HIS A 71 -2.56 -1.91 -4.62
N SER A 72 -2.84 -1.63 -5.90
CA SER A 72 -3.84 -0.62 -6.28
C SER A 72 -5.26 -1.04 -5.87
N ILE A 73 -5.60 -2.32 -6.03
CA ILE A 73 -6.87 -2.88 -5.56
C ILE A 73 -6.95 -2.79 -4.03
N HIS A 74 -5.90 -3.25 -3.34
CA HIS A 74 -5.81 -3.17 -1.87
C HIS A 74 -6.06 -1.75 -1.38
N ARG A 75 -5.36 -0.76 -1.96
CA ARG A 75 -5.54 0.66 -1.59
C ARG A 75 -6.98 1.14 -1.77
N LYS A 76 -7.62 0.82 -2.90
CA LYS A 76 -9.02 1.22 -3.16
C LYS A 76 -9.98 0.60 -2.14
N ILE A 77 -9.88 -0.70 -1.89
CA ILE A 77 -10.75 -1.39 -0.92
C ILE A 77 -10.47 -0.89 0.49
N HIS A 78 -9.19 -0.71 0.84
CA HIS A 78 -8.77 -0.21 2.13
C HIS A 78 -9.29 1.20 2.40
N TYR A 79 -9.21 2.10 1.42
CA TYR A 79 -9.74 3.46 1.53
C TYR A 79 -11.27 3.47 1.71
N SER A 80 -11.99 2.69 0.91
CA SER A 80 -13.46 2.56 1.04
C SER A 80 -13.85 2.01 2.42
N THR A 81 -13.16 0.97 2.89
CA THR A 81 -13.41 0.34 4.20
C THR A 81 -13.06 1.27 5.37
N TRP A 82 -11.98 2.05 5.23
CA TRP A 82 -11.59 3.07 6.20
C TRP A 82 -12.65 4.16 6.33
N THR A 83 -13.16 4.66 5.21
CA THR A 83 -14.15 5.74 5.18
C THR A 83 -15.48 5.32 5.80
N ILE A 84 -15.93 4.08 5.54
CA ILE A 84 -17.24 3.60 5.97
C ILE A 84 -17.21 3.03 7.40
N LYS A 85 -16.17 2.26 7.76
CA LYS A 85 -16.13 1.48 9.01
C LYS A 85 -14.93 1.79 9.91
N LYS A 86 -14.00 2.65 9.49
CA LYS A 86 -12.70 2.89 10.14
C LYS A 86 -11.92 1.61 10.45
N LYS A 87 -12.07 0.60 9.58
CA LYS A 87 -11.40 -0.70 9.66
C LYS A 87 -10.29 -0.81 8.63
N GLU A 88 -9.26 -1.57 8.97
CA GLU A 88 -8.10 -1.82 8.11
C GLU A 88 -8.15 -3.21 7.49
N ILE A 89 -7.48 -3.35 6.34
CA ILE A 89 -7.43 -4.61 5.58
C ILE A 89 -5.99 -5.11 5.48
N SER A 90 -5.79 -6.41 5.69
CA SER A 90 -4.51 -7.08 5.54
C SER A 90 -4.20 -7.35 4.07
N PHE A 91 -3.02 -6.88 3.63
CA PHE A 91 -2.52 -7.17 2.30
C PHE A 91 -2.23 -8.66 2.11
N ASP A 92 -1.71 -9.34 3.14
CA ASP A 92 -1.39 -10.77 3.06
C ASP A 92 -2.66 -11.63 2.88
N SER A 93 -3.72 -11.32 3.65
CA SER A 93 -5.01 -12.01 3.50
C SER A 93 -5.62 -11.75 2.13
N LEU A 94 -5.54 -10.52 1.61
CA LEU A 94 -5.99 -10.19 0.26
C LEU A 94 -5.21 -10.96 -0.79
N TRP A 95 -3.89 -11.05 -0.64
CA TRP A 95 -3.06 -11.82 -1.56
C TRP A 95 -3.43 -13.30 -1.57
N LYS A 96 -3.58 -13.92 -0.40
CA LYS A 96 -4.03 -15.32 -0.27
C LYS A 96 -5.39 -15.52 -0.94
N TYR A 97 -6.30 -14.57 -0.78
CA TYR A 97 -7.60 -14.59 -1.43
C TYR A 97 -7.49 -14.56 -2.96
N ILE A 98 -6.62 -13.70 -3.52
CA ILE A 98 -6.39 -13.56 -4.95
C ILE A 98 -5.74 -14.82 -5.53
N ILE A 99 -4.70 -15.37 -4.89
CA ILE A 99 -4.07 -16.62 -5.33
C ILE A 99 -5.09 -17.76 -5.35
N ALA A 100 -5.90 -17.91 -4.31
CA ALA A 100 -6.90 -18.96 -4.23
C ALA A 100 -7.96 -18.90 -5.35
N ARG A 101 -8.08 -17.75 -6.02
CA ARG A 101 -9.03 -17.50 -7.11
C ARG A 101 -8.34 -17.11 -8.42
N ALA A 102 -7.04 -17.36 -8.55
CA ALA A 102 -6.23 -16.91 -9.67
C ALA A 102 -6.76 -17.42 -11.02
N GLU A 103 -7.25 -18.67 -11.09
CA GLU A 103 -7.80 -19.24 -12.32
C GLU A 103 -9.07 -18.53 -12.79
N SER A 104 -10.01 -18.30 -11.86
CA SER A 104 -11.26 -17.59 -12.15
C SER A 104 -10.99 -16.15 -12.59
N LEU A 105 -10.07 -15.46 -11.89
CA LEU A 105 -9.65 -14.11 -12.25
C LEU A 105 -8.96 -14.06 -13.62
N HIS A 106 -8.09 -15.02 -13.93
CA HIS A 106 -7.43 -15.12 -15.23
C HIS A 106 -8.44 -15.37 -16.36
N GLY A 107 -9.44 -16.23 -16.13
CA GLY A 107 -10.54 -16.44 -17.07
C GLY A 107 -11.34 -15.18 -17.36
N ALA A 108 -11.57 -14.34 -16.34
CA ALA A 108 -12.27 -13.07 -16.48
C ALA A 108 -11.45 -12.05 -17.29
N VAL A 109 -10.16 -11.93 -16.99
CA VAL A 109 -9.24 -11.05 -17.74
C VAL A 109 -9.18 -11.42 -19.22
N LYS A 110 -9.23 -12.72 -19.54
CA LYS A 110 -9.27 -13.21 -20.94
C LYS A 110 -10.56 -12.83 -21.68
N LYS A 111 -11.68 -12.69 -20.99
CA LYS A 111 -12.96 -12.31 -21.59
C LYS A 111 -13.01 -10.81 -21.87
N SER A 112 -12.88 -9.99 -20.83
CA SER A 112 -12.88 -8.53 -20.95
C SER A 112 -12.46 -7.85 -19.64
N ALA A 113 -12.07 -6.57 -19.72
CA ALA A 113 -11.81 -5.75 -18.54
C ALA A 113 -13.07 -5.52 -17.69
N SER A 114 -14.26 -5.43 -18.32
CA SER A 114 -15.53 -5.24 -17.62
C SER A 114 -15.90 -6.44 -16.76
N GLU A 115 -15.68 -7.66 -17.26
CA GLU A 115 -15.95 -8.90 -16.54
C GLU A 115 -15.04 -9.03 -15.31
N TYR A 116 -13.75 -8.68 -15.46
CA TYR A 116 -12.82 -8.65 -14.35
C TYR A 116 -13.27 -7.68 -13.24
N VAL A 117 -13.70 -6.48 -13.60
CA VAL A 117 -14.22 -5.50 -12.64
C VAL A 117 -15.50 -6.00 -11.98
N ALA A 118 -16.40 -6.64 -12.75
CA ALA A 118 -17.64 -7.21 -12.22
C ALA A 118 -17.37 -8.30 -11.16
N ILE A 119 -16.42 -9.21 -11.42
CA ILE A 119 -16.04 -10.26 -10.46
C ILE A 119 -15.39 -9.67 -9.21
N ILE A 120 -14.53 -8.66 -9.35
CA ILE A 120 -13.95 -8.00 -8.19
C ILE A 120 -15.05 -7.36 -7.35
N ASN A 121 -15.95 -6.61 -7.99
CA ASN A 121 -17.04 -5.90 -7.30
C ASN A 121 -17.98 -6.85 -6.57
N SER A 122 -18.36 -7.97 -7.21
CA SER A 122 -19.20 -8.99 -6.56
C SER A 122 -18.48 -9.70 -5.40
N SER A 123 -17.14 -9.79 -5.47
CA SER A 123 -16.30 -10.41 -4.44
C SER A 123 -15.98 -9.48 -3.26
N LEU A 124 -16.22 -8.16 -3.38
CA LEU A 124 -15.85 -7.16 -2.36
C LEU A 124 -16.36 -7.48 -0.94
N PRO A 125 -17.63 -7.88 -0.72
CA PRO A 125 -18.12 -8.16 0.62
C PRO A 125 -17.35 -9.31 1.28
N SER A 126 -17.05 -10.35 0.50
CA SER A 126 -16.26 -11.50 0.95
C SER A 126 -14.81 -11.11 1.25
N ILE A 127 -14.20 -10.30 0.37
CA ILE A 127 -12.84 -9.79 0.55
C ILE A 127 -12.73 -9.00 1.84
N ILE A 128 -13.65 -8.07 2.09
CA ILE A 128 -13.63 -7.23 3.30
C ILE A 128 -13.73 -8.10 4.55
N LYS A 129 -14.64 -9.10 4.56
CA LYS A 129 -14.81 -10.00 5.70
C LYS A 129 -13.57 -10.85 5.98
N VAL A 130 -12.96 -11.43 4.96
CA VAL A 130 -11.80 -12.34 5.11
C VAL A 130 -10.52 -11.57 5.40
N CYS A 131 -10.39 -10.36 4.88
CA CYS A 131 -9.14 -9.60 4.92
C CYS A 131 -9.13 -8.53 6.02
N GLU A 132 -10.18 -8.44 6.84
CA GLU A 132 -10.23 -7.52 7.98
C GLU A 132 -9.05 -7.77 8.94
N LYS A 133 -8.30 -6.71 9.26
CA LYS A 133 -7.25 -6.78 10.27
C LYS A 133 -7.84 -6.69 11.66
N TYR A 134 -7.34 -7.52 12.57
CA TYR A 134 -7.54 -7.30 13.99
C TYR A 134 -6.91 -5.96 14.39
N HIS A 135 -7.68 -5.14 15.09
CA HIS A 135 -7.21 -3.87 15.62
C HIS A 135 -6.80 -4.06 17.08
N GLN A 136 -5.54 -3.76 17.40
CA GLN A 136 -5.05 -3.78 18.77
C GLN A 136 -5.30 -2.43 19.45
N PRO A 137 -6.13 -2.34 20.50
CA PRO A 137 -6.55 -1.06 21.08
C PRO A 137 -5.40 -0.26 21.71
N SER A 138 -4.36 -0.94 22.19
CA SER A 138 -3.23 -0.31 22.89
C SER A 138 -2.26 0.42 21.95
N ARG A 139 -2.39 0.25 20.63
CA ARG A 139 -1.44 0.82 19.65
C ARG A 139 -2.15 1.39 18.45
N LYS A 140 -2.02 2.70 18.25
CA LYS A 140 -2.51 3.38 17.04
C LYS A 140 -1.80 2.86 15.80
N THR A 141 -2.57 2.64 14.73
CA THR A 141 -2.03 2.26 13.42
C THR A 141 -1.39 3.46 12.73
N THR A 142 -0.52 3.21 11.74
CA THR A 142 0.09 4.29 10.94
C THR A 142 -0.98 5.18 10.30
N LEU A 143 -2.09 4.60 9.83
CA LEU A 143 -3.18 5.32 9.19
C LEU A 143 -3.95 6.19 10.19
N GLN A 144 -4.27 5.67 11.37
CA GLN A 144 -4.88 6.44 12.46
C GLN A 144 -4.03 7.65 12.83
N MET A 145 -2.72 7.45 12.97
CA MET A 145 -1.81 8.53 13.33
C MET A 145 -1.66 9.58 12.23
N ILE A 146 -1.73 9.18 10.96
CA ILE A 146 -1.76 10.12 9.83
C ILE A 146 -3.09 10.89 9.80
N ASP A 147 -4.23 10.24 10.02
CA ASP A 147 -5.56 10.87 10.06
C ASP A 147 -5.65 11.92 11.18
N GLU A 148 -5.15 11.59 12.38
CA GLU A 148 -5.06 12.52 13.52
C GLU A 148 -4.17 13.73 13.22
N MET A 149 -3.02 13.51 12.56
CA MET A 149 -2.12 14.61 12.19
C MET A 149 -2.68 15.47 11.05
N ILE A 150 -3.41 14.90 10.08
CA ILE A 150 -4.08 15.69 9.04
C ILE A 150 -5.18 16.59 9.65
N GLY A 151 -5.83 16.15 10.73
CA GLY A 151 -6.73 16.97 11.54
C GLY A 151 -6.06 18.24 12.09
N ASP A 152 -4.77 18.18 12.44
CA ASP A 152 -3.95 19.32 12.89
C ASP A 152 -3.39 20.16 11.72
N VAL A 153 -3.51 19.71 10.47
CA VAL A 153 -2.87 20.28 9.26
C VAL A 153 -3.80 21.24 8.49
N GLN A 154 -4.87 21.75 9.11
CA GLN A 154 -5.68 22.85 8.54
C GLN A 154 -4.86 24.15 8.26
N HIS A 155 -3.55 24.18 8.50
CA HIS A 155 -2.64 25.28 8.16
C HIS A 155 -1.64 25.00 7.02
N PHE A 156 -1.90 24.06 6.10
CA PHE A 156 -1.18 24.06 4.81
C PHE A 156 -1.72 25.19 3.92
N LYS A 157 -1.28 26.42 4.20
CA LYS A 157 -1.45 27.55 3.28
C LYS A 157 -0.56 27.25 2.08
N ILE A 158 -1.15 26.78 0.99
CA ILE A 158 -0.47 26.67 -0.31
C ILE A 158 -0.14 28.11 -0.75
N ILE A 159 1.02 28.61 -0.33
CA ILE A 159 1.56 29.86 -0.85
C ILE A 159 2.14 29.53 -2.20
N GLY A 160 1.33 29.77 -3.22
CA GLY A 160 1.66 29.59 -4.62
C GLY A 160 0.73 30.39 -5.51
N LYS A 161 0.47 31.66 -5.16
CA LYS A 161 0.00 32.67 -6.11
C LYS A 161 1.08 33.74 -6.24
N ASN A 162 1.45 33.99 -7.49
CA ASN A 162 2.13 35.17 -8.03
C ASN A 162 3.66 35.22 -7.87
N CYS A 163 4.36 34.76 -8.91
CA CYS A 163 5.51 35.49 -9.45
C CYS A 163 5.81 35.02 -10.88
N LEU A 164 5.11 35.62 -11.86
CA LEU A 164 5.59 35.77 -13.22
C LEU A 164 5.26 37.21 -13.61
N THR A 165 6.19 38.11 -13.31
CA THR A 165 6.47 39.28 -14.16
C THR A 165 7.38 38.83 -15.29
#